data_AF-A0A3C0WCQ7-F1
#
_entry.id   AF-A0A3C0WCQ7-F1
#
_cell.length_a   1.000
_cell.length_b   1.000
_cell.length_c   1.000
_cell.angle_alpha   90.00
_cell.angle_beta   90.00
_cell.angle_gamma   90.00
#
_symmetry.space_group_name_H-M   'P 1'
#
loop_
_entity.id
_entity.type
_entity.pdbx_description
1 polymer ?
#
loop_
_entity_poly.entity_id
_entity_poly.type
_entity_poly.pdbx_seq_one_letter_code
_entity_poly.pdbx_strand_id
1 'polypeptide(L)'
;MQITIRGYESCDLPAMVAIWNEVVEDGIAFPQEELLTEESGREFFAGQSYCGVAEDETGKVLGLYILHPNNVGRCGHICNASYAVSKEARGLHIGEKLVLDCLKEGKKHGFGVLQFNAVVATNRHARHLYERLGFTQLGTIPKGFRMKDGHYEDICPYYKEL
;
A
#
# COMPACT_ATOMS: atom_id res chain seq x y z
N MET A 1 8.20 11.59 18.08
CA MET A 1 8.52 10.37 17.32
C MET A 1 8.91 10.79 15.92
N GLN A 2 10.15 10.49 15.55
CA GLN A 2 10.69 10.79 14.23
C GLN A 2 10.52 9.56 13.36
N ILE A 3 9.81 9.70 12.24
CA ILE A 3 9.59 8.61 11.30
C ILE A 3 10.52 8.78 10.10
N THR A 4 11.32 7.75 9.84
CA THR A 4 12.17 7.63 8.66
C THR A 4 11.55 6.63 7.69
N ILE A 5 11.59 6.94 6.40
CA ILE A 5 11.23 6.00 5.34
C ILE A 5 12.52 5.54 4.65
N ARG A 6 12.70 4.24 4.49
CA ARG A 6 13.85 3.62 3.82
C ARG A 6 13.44 2.37 3.06
N GLY A 7 14.32 1.87 2.20
CA GLY A 7 14.17 0.55 1.61
C GLY A 7 14.19 -0.53 2.68
N TYR A 8 13.39 -1.58 2.49
CA TYR A 8 13.39 -2.70 3.42
C TYR A 8 14.69 -3.51 3.35
N GLU A 9 15.03 -4.11 4.48
CA GLU A 9 16.12 -5.07 4.62
C GLU A 9 15.55 -6.43 5.07
N SER A 10 16.35 -7.49 4.98
CA SER A 10 15.91 -8.85 5.34
C SER A 10 15.49 -8.97 6.81
N CYS A 11 16.05 -8.14 7.70
CA CYS A 11 15.67 -8.10 9.12
C CYS A 11 14.28 -7.51 9.36
N ASP A 12 13.72 -6.75 8.41
CA ASP A 12 12.39 -6.15 8.53
C ASP A 12 11.26 -7.15 8.21
N LEU A 13 11.58 -8.26 7.52
CA LEU A 13 10.61 -9.22 6.99
C LEU A 13 9.60 -9.71 8.04
N PRO A 14 9.99 -10.12 9.27
CA PRO A 14 9.03 -10.56 10.27
C PRO A 14 8.00 -9.46 10.62
N ALA A 15 8.45 -8.21 10.76
CA ALA A 15 7.56 -7.09 11.06
C ALA A 15 6.68 -6.73 9.86
N MET A 16 7.23 -6.78 8.63
CA MET A 16 6.47 -6.55 7.41
C MET A 16 5.35 -7.57 7.22
N VAL A 17 5.65 -8.87 7.43
CA VAL A 17 4.66 -9.95 7.37
C VAL A 17 3.57 -9.74 8.41
N ALA A 18 3.94 -9.42 9.66
CA ALA A 18 2.97 -9.17 10.73
C ALA A 18 2.02 -8.00 10.38
N ILE A 19 2.56 -6.85 9.97
CA ILE A 19 1.77 -5.66 9.62
C ILE A 19 0.91 -5.91 8.38
N TRP A 20 1.43 -6.64 7.38
CA TRP A 20 0.65 -7.00 6.20
C TRP A 20 -0.55 -7.89 6.57
N ASN A 21 -0.30 -8.90 7.40
CA ASN A 21 -1.33 -9.81 7.88
C ASN A 21 -2.37 -9.11 8.75
N GLU A 22 -2.00 -8.11 9.56
CA GLU A 22 -2.99 -7.29 10.28
C GLU A 22 -4.03 -6.66 9.34
N VAL A 23 -3.60 -6.18 8.16
CA VAL A 23 -4.50 -5.53 7.19
C VAL A 23 -5.36 -6.55 6.43
N VAL A 24 -4.78 -7.70 6.08
CA VAL A 24 -5.51 -8.83 5.49
C VAL A 24 -6.57 -9.35 6.46
N GLU A 25 -6.22 -9.50 7.74
CA GLU A 25 -7.14 -9.88 8.80
C GLU A 25 -8.19 -8.81 9.11
N ASP A 26 -7.91 -7.52 8.91
CA ASP A 26 -8.96 -6.50 9.02
C ASP A 26 -10.00 -6.67 7.88
N GLY A 27 -9.56 -7.02 6.66
CA GLY A 27 -10.44 -7.36 5.53
C GLY A 27 -11.32 -6.21 5.05
N ILE A 28 -10.87 -4.96 5.24
CA ILE A 28 -11.59 -3.74 4.86
C ILE A 28 -10.83 -2.87 3.85
N ALA A 29 -9.64 -3.31 3.41
CA ALA A 29 -8.75 -2.52 2.57
C ALA A 29 -8.03 -3.36 1.51
N PHE A 30 -7.55 -4.54 1.86
CA PHE A 30 -6.84 -5.44 0.95
C PHE A 30 -7.78 -6.53 0.43
N PRO A 31 -7.74 -6.84 -0.88
CA PRO A 31 -8.55 -7.92 -1.45
C PRO A 31 -8.04 -9.33 -1.10
N GLN A 32 -6.80 -9.45 -0.62
CA GLN A 32 -6.23 -10.73 -0.21
C GLN A 32 -7.01 -11.35 0.95
N GLU A 33 -7.13 -12.67 0.94
CA GLU A 33 -7.76 -13.46 2.02
C GLU A 33 -6.76 -14.33 2.77
N GLU A 34 -5.64 -14.66 2.13
CA GLU A 34 -4.60 -15.53 2.70
C GLU A 34 -3.50 -14.70 3.37
N LEU A 35 -3.09 -15.14 4.56
CA LEU A 35 -1.99 -14.53 5.30
C LEU A 35 -0.65 -14.98 4.72
N LEU A 36 0.33 -14.08 4.76
CA LEU A 36 1.71 -14.40 4.43
C LEU A 36 2.34 -15.19 5.58
N THR A 37 3.11 -16.22 5.24
CA THR A 37 4.09 -16.82 6.14
C THR A 37 5.42 -16.06 5.99
N GLU A 38 6.42 -16.34 6.83
CA GLU A 38 7.75 -15.77 6.62
C GLU A 38 8.36 -16.16 5.27
N GLU A 39 8.10 -17.38 4.81
CA GLU A 39 8.61 -17.89 3.53
C GLU A 39 7.89 -17.23 2.35
N SER A 40 6.55 -17.27 2.32
CA SER A 40 5.79 -16.66 1.23
C SER A 40 5.91 -15.13 1.25
N GLY A 41 6.04 -14.52 2.44
CA GLY A 41 6.31 -13.11 2.59
C GLY A 41 7.66 -12.70 2.01
N ARG A 42 8.72 -13.49 2.24
CA ARG A 42 10.04 -13.24 1.64
C ARG A 42 9.97 -13.21 0.12
N GLU A 43 9.33 -14.20 -0.49
CA GLU A 43 9.16 -14.27 -1.94
C GLU A 43 8.29 -13.12 -2.47
N PHE A 44 7.18 -12.85 -1.79
CA PHE A 44 6.25 -11.78 -2.13
C PHE A 44 6.93 -10.41 -2.17
N PHE A 45 7.64 -10.02 -1.10
CA PHE A 45 8.32 -8.73 -1.02
C PHE A 45 9.52 -8.64 -1.96
N ALA A 46 10.27 -9.73 -2.16
CA ALA A 46 11.39 -9.77 -3.10
C ALA A 46 10.94 -9.64 -4.57
N GLY A 47 9.71 -10.04 -4.89
CA GLY A 47 9.14 -9.93 -6.23
C GLY A 47 8.66 -8.51 -6.60
N GLN A 48 8.75 -7.54 -5.70
CA GLN A 48 8.31 -6.16 -5.94
C GLN A 48 9.42 -5.35 -6.59
N SER A 49 9.05 -4.28 -7.32
CA SER A 49 10.04 -3.33 -7.85
C SER A 49 10.73 -2.58 -6.71
N TYR A 50 10.00 -2.27 -5.64
CA TYR A 50 10.53 -1.69 -4.41
C TYR A 50 9.58 -1.98 -3.25
N CYS A 51 10.12 -2.14 -2.04
CA CYS A 51 9.35 -2.06 -0.81
C CYS A 51 10.00 -1.05 0.14
N GLY A 52 9.20 -0.11 0.65
CA GLY A 52 9.65 0.86 1.65
C GLY A 52 9.05 0.54 3.02
N VAL A 53 9.82 0.77 4.07
CA VAL A 53 9.39 0.65 5.47
C VAL A 53 9.43 2.00 6.16
N ALA A 54 8.46 2.26 7.03
CA ALA A 54 8.48 3.35 7.98
C ALA A 54 8.99 2.81 9.33
N GLU A 55 10.07 3.38 9.84
CA GLU A 55 10.62 3.04 11.15
C GLU A 55 10.67 4.25 12.08
N ASP A 56 10.62 4.00 13.38
CA ASP A 56 10.88 5.00 14.41
C ASP A 56 12.37 5.09 14.78
N GLU A 57 12.71 6.00 15.69
CA GLU A 57 14.06 6.19 16.21
C GLU A 57 14.69 4.95 16.88
N THR A 58 13.90 3.93 17.21
CA THR A 58 14.39 2.67 17.80
C THR A 58 14.63 1.57 16.77
N GLY A 59 14.30 1.83 15.50
CA GLY A 59 14.33 0.85 14.41
C GLY A 59 13.09 -0.05 14.37
N LYS A 60 12.03 0.26 15.13
CA LYS A 60 10.77 -0.51 15.05
C LYS A 60 10.06 -0.13 13.76
N VAL A 61 9.75 -1.13 12.93
CA VAL A 61 8.92 -0.95 11.73
C VAL A 61 7.46 -0.75 12.13
N LEU A 62 6.86 0.32 11.62
CA LEU A 62 5.50 0.77 11.94
C LEU A 62 4.57 0.78 10.72
N GLY A 63 5.11 0.61 9.53
CA GLY A 63 4.34 0.52 8.30
C GLY A 63 5.23 0.20 7.12
N LEU A 64 4.61 -0.15 6.00
CA LEU A 64 5.29 -0.46 4.77
C LEU A 64 4.45 -0.10 3.55
N TYR A 65 5.11 -0.08 2.39
CA TYR A 65 4.44 -0.18 1.11
C TYR A 65 5.18 -1.13 0.17
N ILE A 66 4.43 -1.67 -0.77
CA ILE A 66 4.96 -2.39 -1.94
C ILE A 66 4.74 -1.54 -3.19
N LEU A 67 5.65 -1.61 -4.15
CA LEU A 67 5.55 -0.93 -5.45
C LEU A 67 5.88 -1.95 -6.55
N HIS A 68 5.01 -2.07 -7.54
CA HIS A 68 5.16 -3.03 -8.63
C HIS A 68 4.44 -2.54 -9.89
N PRO A 69 4.72 -3.12 -11.08
CA PRO A 69 3.96 -2.80 -12.30
C PRO A 69 2.49 -3.17 -12.15
N ASN A 70 1.58 -2.26 -12.49
CA ASN A 70 0.14 -2.50 -12.46
C ASN A 70 -0.33 -3.42 -13.60
N ASN A 71 0.48 -3.54 -14.66
CA ASN A 71 0.23 -4.36 -15.84
C ASN A 71 1.56 -4.66 -16.55
N VAL A 72 1.49 -5.41 -17.65
CA VAL A 72 2.65 -5.88 -18.42
C VAL A 72 2.83 -5.12 -19.74
N GLY A 73 4.03 -5.24 -20.33
CA GLY A 73 4.31 -4.80 -21.70
C GLY A 73 4.04 -3.31 -21.96
N ARG A 74 3.13 -2.99 -22.88
CA ARG A 74 2.82 -1.61 -23.29
C ARG A 74 2.24 -0.75 -22.16
N CYS A 75 1.77 -1.36 -21.09
CA CYS A 75 1.26 -0.68 -19.90
C CYS A 75 2.23 -0.76 -18.70
N GLY A 76 3.45 -1.27 -18.90
CA GLY A 76 4.43 -1.48 -17.82
C GLY A 76 4.96 -0.21 -17.17
N HIS A 77 4.71 0.96 -17.76
CA HIS A 77 5.04 2.27 -17.17
C HIS A 77 4.03 2.72 -16.10
N ILE A 78 2.91 2.00 -15.92
CA ILE A 78 1.93 2.24 -14.87
C ILE A 78 2.24 1.30 -13.71
N CYS A 79 2.52 1.84 -12.52
CA CYS A 79 2.70 1.09 -11.30
C CYS A 79 1.45 1.09 -10.41
N ASN A 80 1.46 0.17 -9.45
CA ASN A 80 0.51 0.06 -8.37
C ASN A 80 1.29 0.00 -7.05
N ALA A 81 0.64 0.41 -5.96
CA ALA A 81 1.17 0.27 -4.63
C ALA A 81 0.07 -0.06 -3.62
N SER A 82 0.44 -0.82 -2.59
CA SER A 82 -0.37 -1.07 -1.40
C SER A 82 0.37 -0.58 -0.18
N TYR A 83 -0.36 -0.04 0.79
CA TYR A 83 0.19 0.54 2.02
C TYR A 83 -0.41 -0.15 3.23
N ALA A 84 0.43 -0.51 4.20
CA ALA A 84 0.01 -1.07 5.47
C ALA A 84 0.67 -0.29 6.62
N VAL A 85 -0.09 0.05 7.65
CA VAL A 85 0.40 0.74 8.84
C VAL A 85 -0.09 -0.05 10.04
N SER A 86 0.83 -0.36 10.96
CA SER A 86 0.51 -1.08 12.19
C SER A 86 -0.62 -0.37 12.94
N LYS A 87 -1.54 -1.15 13.52
CA LYS A 87 -2.65 -0.64 14.33
C LYS A 87 -2.17 0.28 15.46
N GLU A 88 -1.02 -0.02 16.05
CA GLU A 88 -0.41 0.74 17.15
C GLU A 88 0.09 2.13 16.73
N ALA A 89 0.29 2.35 15.42
CA ALA A 89 0.92 3.56 14.87
C ALA A 89 -0.06 4.44 14.06
N ARG A 90 -1.37 4.16 14.14
CA ARG A 90 -2.41 4.96 13.48
C ARG A 90 -2.43 6.40 14.03
N GLY A 91 -2.77 7.36 13.17
CA GLY A 91 -2.85 8.78 13.54
C GLY A 91 -1.51 9.55 13.55
N LEU A 92 -0.39 8.88 13.24
CA LEU A 92 0.95 9.50 13.24
C LEU A 92 1.41 10.00 11.85
N HIS A 93 0.48 10.18 10.92
CA HIS A 93 0.74 10.59 9.53
C HIS A 93 1.74 9.69 8.77
N ILE A 94 1.95 8.45 9.22
CA ILE A 94 2.87 7.48 8.59
C ILE A 94 2.43 7.15 7.16
N GLY A 95 1.12 6.95 6.94
CA GLY A 95 0.58 6.69 5.60
C GLY A 95 0.92 7.79 4.60
N GLU A 96 0.87 9.06 5.00
CA GLU A 96 1.25 10.18 4.13
C GLU A 96 2.73 10.14 3.77
N LYS A 97 3.60 9.83 4.73
CA LYS A 97 5.05 9.68 4.49
C LYS A 97 5.36 8.53 3.54
N LEU A 98 4.69 7.38 3.72
CA LEU A 98 4.84 6.21 2.85
C LEU A 98 4.39 6.52 1.41
N VAL A 99 3.25 7.18 1.22
CA VAL A 99 2.78 7.55 -0.13
C VAL A 99 3.75 8.52 -0.80
N LEU A 100 4.21 9.55 -0.07
CA LEU A 100 5.15 10.53 -0.61
C LEU A 100 6.50 9.92 -1.01
N ASP A 101 6.99 8.96 -0.24
CA ASP A 101 8.19 8.19 -0.58
C ASP A 101 7.96 7.30 -1.81
N CYS A 102 6.85 6.56 -1.82
CA CYS A 102 6.46 5.70 -2.94
C CYS A 102 6.34 6.46 -4.27
N LEU A 103 5.84 7.70 -4.28
CA LEU A 103 5.81 8.55 -5.47
C LEU A 103 7.22 8.87 -5.99
N LYS A 104 8.19 9.10 -5.09
CA LYS A 104 9.59 9.36 -5.47
C LYS A 104 10.26 8.10 -6.02
N GLU A 105 10.07 6.97 -5.34
CA GLU A 105 10.62 5.68 -5.79
C GLU A 105 9.97 5.25 -7.11
N GLY A 106 8.67 5.49 -7.30
CA GLY A 106 7.98 5.28 -8.57
C GLY A 106 8.72 5.93 -9.76
N LYS A 107 9.06 7.22 -9.63
CA LYS A 107 9.84 7.92 -10.66
C LYS A 107 11.23 7.32 -10.86
N LYS A 108 11.94 7.02 -9.76
CA LYS A 108 13.31 6.45 -9.81
C LYS A 108 13.33 5.09 -10.50
N HIS A 109 12.27 4.31 -10.36
CA HIS A 109 12.09 3.02 -11.02
C HIS A 109 11.52 3.12 -12.46
N GLY A 110 11.37 4.34 -13.00
CA GLY A 110 10.97 4.56 -14.39
C GLY A 110 9.47 4.48 -14.67
N PHE A 111 8.63 4.47 -13.64
CA PHE A 111 7.18 4.54 -13.81
C PHE A 111 6.74 5.99 -14.10
N GLY A 112 5.69 6.13 -14.92
CA GLY A 112 5.10 7.41 -15.27
C GLY A 112 3.75 7.68 -14.61
N VAL A 113 3.05 6.65 -14.14
CA VAL A 113 1.73 6.75 -13.50
C VAL A 113 1.64 5.76 -12.34
N LEU A 114 1.17 6.22 -11.18
CA LEU A 114 0.76 5.36 -10.07
C LEU A 114 -0.77 5.25 -10.05
N GLN A 115 -1.30 4.02 -10.11
CA GLN A 115 -2.72 3.73 -10.12
C GLN A 115 -3.10 2.81 -8.95
N PHE A 116 -4.17 3.16 -8.24
CA PHE A 116 -4.83 2.28 -7.27
C PHE A 116 -6.10 1.70 -7.90
N ASN A 117 -6.18 0.37 -7.98
CA ASN A 117 -7.30 -0.30 -8.64
C ASN A 117 -8.54 -0.42 -7.75
N ALA A 118 -8.34 -0.54 -6.43
CA ALA A 118 -9.41 -0.81 -5.48
C ALA A 118 -9.18 -0.09 -4.15
N VAL A 119 -9.65 1.16 -4.03
CA VAL A 119 -9.75 1.85 -2.74
C VAL A 119 -11.19 1.76 -2.27
N VAL A 120 -11.45 1.02 -1.18
CA VAL A 120 -12.80 0.82 -0.64
C VAL A 120 -13.45 2.17 -0.30
N ALA A 121 -14.68 2.39 -0.76
CA ALA A 121 -15.37 3.68 -0.66
C ALA A 121 -15.54 4.16 0.79
N THR A 122 -15.70 3.23 1.73
CA THR A 122 -15.80 3.49 3.18
C THR A 122 -14.47 3.83 3.84
N ASN A 123 -13.32 3.59 3.19
CA ASN A 123 -12.01 4.02 3.67
C ASN A 123 -11.78 5.51 3.42
N ARG A 124 -12.56 6.34 4.12
CA ARG A 124 -12.56 7.81 3.99
C ARG A 124 -11.19 8.42 4.28
N HIS A 125 -10.43 7.83 5.21
CA HIS A 125 -9.09 8.32 5.58
C HIS A 125 -8.09 8.17 4.42
N ALA A 126 -8.04 7.00 3.78
CA ALA A 126 -7.16 6.79 2.63
C ALA A 126 -7.57 7.66 1.44
N ARG A 127 -8.87 7.74 1.13
CA ARG A 127 -9.39 8.57 0.03
C ARG A 127 -9.03 10.05 0.21
N HIS A 128 -9.29 10.60 1.39
CA HIS A 128 -8.93 11.98 1.70
C HIS A 128 -7.42 12.22 1.64
N LEU A 129 -6.60 11.24 2.06
CA LEU A 129 -5.15 11.33 1.89
C LEU A 129 -4.76 11.41 0.41
N TYR A 130 -5.26 10.50 -0.43
CA TYR A 130 -4.92 10.46 -1.85
C TYR A 130 -5.37 11.74 -2.57
N GLU A 131 -6.59 12.21 -2.31
CA GLU A 131 -7.12 13.45 -2.90
C GLU A 131 -6.28 14.67 -2.51
N ARG A 132 -5.87 14.80 -1.23
CA ARG A 132 -4.94 15.86 -0.79
C ARG A 132 -3.57 15.78 -1.46
N LEU A 133 -3.08 14.57 -1.74
CA LEU A 133 -1.83 14.34 -2.45
C LEU A 133 -1.97 14.51 -3.98
N GLY A 134 -3.15 14.91 -4.46
CA GLY A 134 -3.42 15.21 -5.86
C GLY A 134 -3.51 13.96 -6.73
N PHE A 135 -4.04 12.87 -6.18
CA PHE A 135 -4.57 11.77 -6.99
C PHE A 135 -5.94 12.15 -7.55
N THR A 136 -6.21 11.71 -8.77
CA THR A 136 -7.50 11.90 -9.44
C THR A 136 -8.31 10.62 -9.34
N GLN A 137 -9.55 10.71 -8.85
CA GLN A 137 -10.48 9.58 -8.85
C GLN A 137 -10.95 9.31 -10.29
N LEU A 138 -10.85 8.07 -10.76
CA LEU A 138 -11.30 7.66 -12.11
C LEU A 138 -12.82 7.47 -12.16
N GLY A 139 -13.42 7.07 -11.06
CA GLY A 139 -14.85 6.79 -10.95
C GLY A 139 -15.15 5.95 -9.71
N THR A 140 -16.33 5.32 -9.71
CA THR A 140 -16.75 4.39 -8.67
C THR A 140 -17.25 3.11 -9.34
N ILE A 141 -16.72 1.97 -8.91
CA ILE A 141 -17.19 0.65 -9.33
C ILE A 141 -18.12 0.15 -8.21
N PRO A 142 -19.43 0.05 -8.48
CA PRO A 142 -20.37 -0.39 -7.47
C PRO A 142 -20.13 -1.86 -7.11
N LYS A 143 -20.24 -2.20 -5.83
CA LYS A 143 -20.06 -3.57 -5.31
C LYS A 143 -18.71 -4.21 -5.68
N GLY A 144 -17.65 -3.40 -5.79
CA GLY A 144 -16.33 -3.84 -6.23
C GLY A 144 -15.47 -4.51 -5.15
N PHE A 145 -15.89 -4.50 -3.89
CA PHE A 145 -15.16 -5.13 -2.79
C PHE A 145 -16.09 -6.00 -1.95
N ARG A 146 -15.72 -7.26 -1.73
CA ARG A 146 -16.48 -8.19 -0.88
C ARG A 146 -15.97 -8.11 0.56
N MET A 147 -16.87 -7.78 1.47
CA MET A 147 -16.58 -7.71 2.90
C MET A 147 -16.63 -9.10 3.55
N LYS A 148 -16.07 -9.22 4.76
CA LYS A 148 -15.96 -10.50 5.48
C LYS A 148 -17.31 -11.17 5.80
N ASP A 149 -18.34 -10.38 6.04
CA ASP A 149 -19.72 -10.83 6.26
C ASP A 149 -20.49 -11.10 4.95
N GLY A 150 -19.85 -10.95 3.80
CA GLY A 150 -20.39 -11.26 2.48
C GLY A 150 -21.13 -10.13 1.77
N HIS A 151 -21.32 -8.96 2.41
CA HIS A 151 -21.86 -7.80 1.69
C HIS A 151 -20.80 -7.19 0.76
N TYR A 152 -21.25 -6.34 -0.17
CA TYR A 152 -20.37 -5.67 -1.11
C TYR A 152 -20.34 -4.17 -0.85
N GLU A 153 -19.12 -3.63 -0.83
CA GLU A 153 -18.83 -2.21 -0.80
C GLU A 153 -18.34 -1.74 -2.17
N ASP A 154 -18.50 -0.45 -2.43
CA ASP A 154 -17.99 0.18 -3.65
C ASP A 154 -16.47 0.37 -3.57
N ILE A 155 -15.81 0.44 -4.73
CA ILE A 155 -14.41 0.85 -4.82
C ILE A 155 -14.25 2.07 -5.71
N CYS A 156 -13.28 2.90 -5.37
CA CYS A 156 -12.91 4.09 -6.11
C CYS A 156 -11.49 3.91 -6.64
N PRO A 157 -11.29 3.66 -7.94
CA PRO A 157 -9.97 3.67 -8.53
C PRO A 157 -9.40 5.10 -8.58
N TYR A 158 -8.10 5.24 -8.36
CA TYR A 158 -7.39 6.53 -8.40
C TYR A 158 -6.13 6.41 -9.27
N TYR A 159 -5.68 7.53 -9.84
CA TYR A 159 -4.37 7.61 -10.48
C TYR A 159 -3.68 8.93 -10.20
N LYS A 160 -2.36 8.94 -10.36
CA LYS A 160 -1.52 10.14 -10.32
C LYS A 160 -0.34 9.97 -11.27
N GLU A 161 -0.10 10.98 -12.11
CA GLU A 161 1.14 11.06 -12.88
C GLU A 161 2.32 11.27 -11.94
N LEU A 162 3.42 10.56 -12.20
CA LEU A 162 4.60 10.58 -11.34
C LEU A 162 5.45 11.80 -11.65
#